data_AF-A0AAJ1UDA8-F1
#
_entry.id   AF-A0AAJ1UDA8-F1
#
_cell.length_a   1.000
_cell.length_b   1.000
_cell.length_c   1.000
_cell.angle_alpha   90.00
_cell.angle_beta   90.00
_cell.angle_gamma   90.00
#
_symmetry.space_group_name_H-M   'P 1'
#
loop_
_entity.id
_entity.type
_entity.pdbx_description
1 polymer ?
#
loop_
_entity_poly.entity_id
_entity_poly.type
_entity_poly.pdbx_seq_one_letter_code
_entity_poly.pdbx_strand_id
1 'polypeptide(L)'
;MFKTIFNTAIVLVLALGGGIWSVDKVLDRFEGFGELRVGAWSAYPAAGTPDADPYSKARAARKAYLALGTAEGLPFYARTDNGGRTLQRGCTYRLSGITPPARFWTVYPATPDLEPITPRDGLLEALHSR
;
A
#
# COMPACT_ATOMS: atom_id res chain seq x y z
N MET A 1 42.33 19.14 14.28
CA MET A 1 41.64 18.86 12.98
C MET A 1 41.08 17.44 12.92
N PHE A 2 41.88 16.38 13.12
CA PHE A 2 41.39 14.98 12.99
C PHE A 2 40.18 14.65 13.87
N LYS A 3 40.21 15.05 15.15
CA LYS A 3 39.12 14.84 16.11
C LYS A 3 37.81 15.50 15.67
N THR A 4 37.90 16.68 15.08
CA THR A 4 36.75 17.44 14.56
C THR A 4 36.16 16.76 13.33
N ILE A 5 37.00 16.38 12.38
CA ILE A 5 36.59 15.66 11.15
C ILE A 5 35.92 14.33 11.52
N PHE A 6 36.49 13.57 12.45
CA PHE A 6 35.94 12.31 12.91
C PHE A 6 34.57 12.47 13.57
N ASN A 7 34.42 13.43 14.48
CA ASN A 7 33.14 13.71 15.13
C ASN A 7 32.08 14.16 14.11
N THR A 8 32.43 15.02 13.16
CA THR A 8 31.53 15.44 12.09
C THR A 8 31.09 14.26 11.22
N ALA A 9 32.02 13.36 10.87
CA ALA A 9 31.69 12.16 10.10
C ALA A 9 30.70 11.25 10.84
N ILE A 10 30.90 11.03 12.15
CA ILE A 10 29.96 10.25 12.97
C ILE A 10 28.57 10.89 12.96
N VAL A 11 28.47 12.20 13.18
CA VAL A 11 27.19 12.92 13.17
C VAL A 11 26.48 12.77 11.83
N LEU A 12 27.22 12.90 10.71
CA LEU A 12 26.64 12.72 9.38
C LEU A 12 26.15 11.29 9.15
N VAL A 13 26.92 10.29 9.53
CA VAL A 13 26.52 8.87 9.39
C VAL A 13 25.28 8.58 10.22
N LEU A 14 25.21 9.06 11.45
CA LEU A 14 24.04 8.85 12.30
C LEU A 14 22.80 9.59 11.79
N ALA A 15 22.96 10.86 11.37
CA ALA A 15 21.85 11.66 10.87
C ALA A 15 21.30 11.10 9.55
N LEU A 16 22.17 10.85 8.57
CA LEU A 16 21.77 10.34 7.26
C LEU A 16 21.35 8.87 7.35
N GLY A 17 22.14 8.02 8.02
CA GLY A 17 21.83 6.61 8.16
C GLY A 17 20.57 6.38 8.99
N GLY A 18 20.42 7.07 10.11
CA GLY A 18 19.20 7.03 10.93
C GLY A 18 17.98 7.58 10.19
N GLY A 19 18.14 8.67 9.45
CA GLY A 19 17.07 9.26 8.63
C GLY A 19 16.59 8.32 7.53
N ILE A 20 17.53 7.75 6.74
CA ILE A 20 17.23 6.79 5.68
C ILE A 20 16.54 5.56 6.26
N TRP A 21 17.09 5.00 7.34
CA TRP A 21 16.52 3.82 7.99
C TRP A 21 15.11 4.07 8.53
N SER A 22 14.87 5.25 9.10
CA SER A 22 13.54 5.66 9.57
C SER A 22 12.53 5.73 8.41
N VAL A 23 12.87 6.43 7.33
CA VAL A 23 11.99 6.57 6.16
C VAL A 23 11.71 5.21 5.53
N ASP A 24 12.73 4.36 5.39
CA ASP A 24 12.59 3.00 4.87
C ASP A 24 11.53 2.19 5.64
N LYS A 25 11.56 2.25 6.98
CA LYS A 25 10.57 1.56 7.83
C LYS A 25 9.18 2.16 7.75
N VAL A 26 9.06 3.48 7.59
CA VAL A 26 7.77 4.15 7.46
C VAL A 26 7.10 3.76 6.15
N LEU A 27 7.84 3.72 5.03
CA LEU A 27 7.26 3.40 3.71
C LEU A 27 6.61 2.01 3.65
N ASP A 28 7.15 1.04 4.41
CA ASP A 28 6.60 -0.33 4.48
C ASP A 28 5.27 -0.40 5.26
N ARG A 29 5.08 0.46 6.26
CA ARG A 29 3.94 0.39 7.20
C ARG A 29 2.89 1.46 6.99
N PHE A 30 3.27 2.62 6.49
CA PHE A 30 2.41 3.78 6.41
C PHE A 30 1.58 3.78 5.12
N GLU A 31 0.28 3.59 5.27
CA GLU A 31 -0.62 3.35 4.14
C GLU A 31 -1.01 4.60 3.34
N GLY A 32 -0.76 5.79 3.89
CA GLY A 32 -1.07 7.07 3.26
C GLY A 32 -1.88 7.98 4.19
N PHE A 33 -1.96 9.27 3.84
CA PHE A 33 -2.89 10.20 4.49
C PHE A 33 -4.24 10.23 3.76
N GLY A 34 -5.29 10.67 4.46
CA GLY A 34 -6.62 10.81 3.85
C GLY A 34 -7.29 9.47 3.54
N GLU A 35 -7.18 8.51 4.46
CA GLU A 35 -7.84 7.20 4.33
C GLU A 35 -9.36 7.38 4.22
N LEU A 36 -9.92 6.87 3.12
CA LEU A 36 -11.34 6.59 2.98
C LEU A 36 -11.60 5.15 3.42
N ARG A 37 -12.32 4.98 4.53
CA ARG A 37 -12.65 3.65 5.06
C ARG A 37 -14.10 3.26 4.78
N VAL A 38 -14.29 2.08 4.21
CA VAL A 38 -15.60 1.48 3.90
C VAL A 38 -15.63 0.05 4.45
N GLY A 39 -16.11 -0.09 5.68
CA GLY A 39 -16.09 -1.37 6.40
C GLY A 39 -14.67 -1.88 6.61
N ALA A 40 -14.35 -3.06 6.08
CA ALA A 40 -13.02 -3.65 6.15
C ALA A 40 -12.04 -3.11 5.09
N TRP A 41 -12.52 -2.29 4.15
CA TRP A 41 -11.74 -1.75 3.05
C TRP A 41 -11.24 -0.34 3.34
N SER A 42 -10.02 -0.04 2.91
CA SER A 42 -9.42 1.30 2.92
C SER A 42 -9.01 1.72 1.51
N ALA A 43 -9.10 3.00 1.21
CA ALA A 43 -8.65 3.60 -0.04
C ALA A 43 -8.02 4.97 0.23
N TYR A 44 -7.20 5.46 -0.70
CA TYR A 44 -6.47 6.73 -0.57
C TYR A 44 -6.71 7.59 -1.81
N PRO A 45 -7.83 8.35 -1.86
CA PRO A 45 -8.26 9.04 -3.09
C PRO A 45 -7.27 10.07 -3.63
N ALA A 46 -6.48 10.70 -2.74
CA ALA A 46 -5.48 11.70 -3.14
C ALA A 46 -4.15 11.08 -3.62
N ALA A 47 -3.92 9.77 -3.45
CA ALA A 47 -2.59 9.17 -3.65
C ALA A 47 -2.06 9.24 -5.10
N GLY A 48 -2.95 9.32 -6.09
CA GLY A 48 -2.60 9.50 -7.51
C GLY A 48 -2.84 10.90 -8.05
N THR A 49 -3.04 11.90 -7.19
CA THR A 49 -3.30 13.29 -7.60
C THR A 49 -2.09 14.20 -7.32
N PRO A 50 -2.08 15.45 -7.83
CA PRO A 50 -1.04 16.42 -7.46
C PRO A 50 -0.91 16.64 -5.95
N ASP A 51 -2.03 16.53 -5.23
CA ASP A 51 -2.15 16.70 -3.78
C ASP A 51 -1.67 15.46 -2.99
N ALA A 52 -1.19 14.40 -3.67
CA ALA A 52 -0.64 13.23 -3.00
C ALA A 52 0.49 13.62 -2.03
N ASP A 53 0.41 13.06 -0.82
CA ASP A 53 1.38 13.31 0.23
C ASP A 53 2.78 12.75 -0.16
N PRO A 54 3.86 13.26 0.45
CA PRO A 54 5.22 12.84 0.10
C PRO A 54 5.47 11.33 0.28
N TYR A 55 4.83 10.67 1.25
CA TYR A 55 5.03 9.24 1.50
C TYR A 55 4.28 8.39 0.47
N SER A 56 3.08 8.79 0.06
CA SER A 56 2.36 8.15 -1.04
C SER A 56 3.17 8.20 -2.34
N LYS A 57 3.75 9.35 -2.67
CA LYS A 57 4.65 9.51 -3.83
C LYS A 57 5.90 8.64 -3.72
N ALA A 58 6.56 8.65 -2.56
CA ALA A 58 7.75 7.83 -2.31
C ALA A 58 7.46 6.33 -2.38
N ARG A 59 6.30 5.88 -1.85
CA ARG A 59 5.86 4.49 -1.91
C ARG A 59 5.59 4.04 -3.35
N ALA A 60 4.89 4.86 -4.14
CA ALA A 60 4.65 4.57 -5.55
C ALA A 60 5.97 4.39 -6.32
N ALA A 61 6.93 5.29 -6.10
CA ALA A 61 8.27 5.19 -6.68
C ALA A 61 9.02 3.94 -6.22
N ARG A 62 9.00 3.62 -4.91
CA ARG A 62 9.70 2.45 -4.33
C ARG A 62 9.14 1.13 -4.84
N LYS A 63 7.81 1.02 -4.93
CA LYS A 63 7.10 -0.19 -5.35
C LYS A 63 6.90 -0.28 -6.86
N ALA A 64 7.42 0.70 -7.61
CA ALA A 64 7.32 0.78 -9.07
C ALA A 64 5.89 0.60 -9.61
N TYR A 65 4.88 1.11 -8.89
CA TYR A 65 3.50 1.12 -9.37
C TYR A 65 3.07 2.53 -9.76
N LEU A 66 2.19 2.60 -10.75
CA LEU A 66 1.54 3.84 -11.16
C LEU A 66 0.32 4.09 -10.29
N ALA A 67 0.35 5.15 -9.49
CA ALA A 67 -0.81 5.56 -8.70
C ALA A 67 -1.92 6.03 -9.64
N LEU A 68 -3.13 5.48 -9.47
CA LEU A 68 -4.28 5.81 -10.30
C LEU A 68 -4.78 7.23 -9.99
N GLY A 69 -4.85 8.05 -11.03
CA GLY A 69 -5.44 9.38 -10.94
C GLY A 69 -6.97 9.35 -10.78
N THR A 70 -7.56 10.50 -10.47
CA THR A 70 -9.00 10.64 -10.16
C THR A 70 -9.93 10.08 -11.25
N ALA A 71 -9.51 10.11 -12.51
CA ALA A 71 -10.28 9.62 -13.65
C ALA A 71 -9.94 8.17 -14.07
N GLU A 72 -8.89 7.58 -13.49
CA GLU A 72 -8.39 6.25 -13.87
C GLU A 72 -8.99 5.15 -12.99
N GLY A 73 -9.13 5.42 -11.69
CA GLY A 73 -9.76 4.49 -10.75
C GLY A 73 -9.39 4.76 -9.29
N LEU A 74 -9.93 3.95 -8.38
CA LEU A 74 -9.65 4.02 -6.95
C LEU A 74 -9.43 2.60 -6.42
N PRO A 75 -8.19 2.22 -6.03
CA PRO A 75 -7.94 0.92 -5.45
C PRO A 75 -8.42 0.89 -4.00
N PHE A 76 -9.05 -0.22 -3.63
CA PHE A 76 -9.45 -0.52 -2.26
C PHE A 76 -8.64 -1.69 -1.73
N TYR A 77 -8.21 -1.63 -0.48
CA TYR A 77 -7.41 -2.65 0.18
C TYR A 77 -8.15 -3.17 1.41
N ALA A 78 -8.25 -4.49 1.56
CA ALA A 78 -8.74 -5.13 2.77
C ALA A 78 -7.64 -6.02 3.35
N ARG A 79 -7.29 -5.80 4.62
CA ARG A 79 -6.33 -6.63 5.37
C ARG A 79 -7.00 -7.50 6.42
N THR A 80 -8.24 -7.18 6.79
CA THR A 80 -9.00 -7.88 7.82
C THR A 80 -10.36 -8.31 7.29
N ASP A 81 -10.95 -9.30 7.95
CA ASP A 81 -12.38 -9.60 7.79
C ASP A 81 -13.25 -8.58 8.57
N ASN A 82 -14.57 -8.74 8.49
CA ASN A 82 -15.53 -7.88 9.20
C ASN A 82 -15.45 -7.99 10.73
N GLY A 83 -14.83 -9.06 11.26
CA GLY A 83 -14.57 -9.24 12.69
C GLY A 83 -13.23 -8.65 13.13
N GLY A 84 -12.49 -7.98 12.23
CA GLY A 84 -11.17 -7.40 12.52
C GLY A 84 -10.03 -8.41 12.54
N ARG A 85 -10.26 -9.67 12.16
CA ARG A 85 -9.19 -10.68 12.09
C ARG A 85 -8.43 -10.50 10.79
N THR A 86 -7.11 -10.59 10.83
CA THR A 86 -6.27 -10.54 9.63
C THR A 86 -6.68 -11.63 8.65
N LEU A 87 -6.75 -11.28 7.36
CA LEU A 87 -7.02 -12.25 6.29
C LEU A 87 -5.87 -13.27 6.22
N GLN A 88 -6.22 -14.55 6.27
CA GLN A 88 -5.28 -15.66 6.28
C GLN A 88 -5.47 -16.54 5.05
N ARG A 89 -4.36 -17.06 4.54
CA ARG A 89 -4.39 -18.08 3.48
C ARG A 89 -4.97 -19.37 4.05
N GLY A 90 -5.77 -20.09 3.26
CA GLY A 90 -6.41 -21.34 3.67
C GLY A 90 -7.78 -21.17 4.34
N CYS A 91 -8.22 -19.93 4.58
CA CYS A 91 -9.59 -19.62 4.97
C CYS A 91 -10.45 -19.29 3.75
N THR A 92 -11.77 -19.50 3.88
CA THR A 92 -12.76 -19.10 2.88
C THR A 92 -13.45 -17.83 3.33
N TYR A 93 -13.48 -16.83 2.44
CA TYR A 93 -14.14 -15.54 2.69
C TYR A 93 -15.29 -15.34 1.72
N ARG A 94 -16.32 -14.61 2.16
CA ARG A 94 -17.43 -14.19 1.31
C ARG A 94 -17.41 -12.68 1.19
N LEU A 95 -17.30 -12.18 -0.04
CA LEU A 95 -17.49 -10.77 -0.37
C LEU A 95 -18.92 -10.57 -0.86
N SER A 96 -19.64 -9.62 -0.26
CA SER A 96 -21.01 -9.27 -0.62
C SER A 96 -21.23 -7.78 -0.43
N GLY A 97 -22.02 -7.17 -1.32
CA GLY A 97 -22.35 -5.76 -1.24
C GLY A 97 -22.56 -5.17 -2.64
N ILE A 98 -22.60 -3.84 -2.69
CA ILE A 98 -22.71 -3.07 -3.92
C ILE A 98 -21.33 -2.47 -4.22
N THR A 99 -20.85 -2.62 -5.45
CA THR A 99 -19.63 -1.96 -5.89
C THR A 99 -19.92 -0.50 -6.24
N PRO A 100 -19.02 0.45 -5.94
CA PRO A 100 -19.15 1.82 -6.42
C PRO A 100 -19.33 1.87 -7.95
N PRO A 101 -20.00 2.90 -8.49
CA PRO A 101 -20.14 3.07 -9.93
C PRO A 101 -18.75 3.07 -10.61
N ALA A 102 -18.51 2.10 -11.48
CA ALA A 102 -17.25 1.94 -12.20
C ALA A 102 -17.51 1.34 -13.58
N ARG A 103 -16.60 1.59 -14.53
CA ARG A 103 -16.67 0.99 -15.88
C ARG A 103 -16.40 -0.52 -15.86
N PHE A 104 -15.51 -0.94 -14.96
CA PHE A 104 -15.19 -2.32 -14.63
C PHE A 104 -14.54 -2.36 -13.23
N TRP A 105 -14.48 -3.54 -12.63
CA TRP A 105 -13.70 -3.78 -11.41
C TRP A 105 -12.91 -5.08 -11.50
N THR A 106 -11.85 -5.16 -10.71
CA THR A 106 -11.08 -6.38 -10.48
C THR A 106 -10.88 -6.57 -8.98
N VAL A 107 -10.72 -7.80 -8.54
CA VAL A 107 -10.35 -8.14 -7.16
C VAL A 107 -9.47 -9.37 -7.18
N TYR A 108 -8.37 -9.32 -6.45
CA TYR A 108 -7.40 -10.40 -6.38
C TYR A 108 -6.78 -10.43 -4.98
N PRO A 109 -6.35 -11.61 -4.50
CA PRO A 109 -5.58 -11.72 -3.28
C PRO A 109 -4.14 -11.24 -3.51
N ALA A 110 -3.61 -10.44 -2.59
CA ALA A 110 -2.25 -9.90 -2.67
C ALA A 110 -1.47 -10.11 -1.37
N THR A 111 -0.15 -10.06 -1.44
CA THR A 111 0.73 -9.98 -0.28
C THR A 111 0.55 -8.62 0.43
N PRO A 112 1.08 -8.44 1.65
CA PRO A 112 1.08 -7.13 2.30
C PRO A 112 1.71 -6.01 1.47
N ASP A 113 2.56 -6.39 0.51
CA ASP A 113 3.25 -5.49 -0.39
C ASP A 113 2.51 -5.15 -1.68
N LEU A 114 1.30 -5.70 -1.85
CA LEU A 114 0.43 -5.57 -3.03
C LEU A 114 0.90 -6.41 -4.23
N GLU A 115 1.76 -7.40 -4.01
CA GLU A 115 2.10 -8.37 -5.04
C GLU A 115 0.99 -9.42 -5.17
N PRO A 116 0.49 -9.72 -6.38
CA PRO A 116 -0.53 -10.76 -6.58
C PRO A 116 -0.08 -12.12 -6.05
N ILE A 117 -1.01 -12.87 -5.45
CA ILE A 117 -0.75 -14.21 -4.95
C ILE A 117 -1.07 -15.22 -6.06
N THR A 118 -0.09 -16.06 -6.41
CA THR A 118 -0.31 -17.17 -7.34
C THR A 118 -1.32 -18.17 -6.74
N PRO A 119 -2.43 -18.48 -7.45
CA PRO A 119 -3.42 -19.42 -6.98
C PRO A 119 -2.89 -20.87 -6.99
N ARG A 120 -3.54 -21.75 -6.23
CA ARG A 120 -3.35 -23.20 -6.38
C ARG A 120 -4.02 -23.67 -7.67
N ASP A 121 -3.59 -24.81 -8.20
CA ASP A 121 -4.19 -25.42 -9.39
C ASP A 121 -5.72 -25.50 -9.28
N GLY A 122 -6.39 -25.00 -10.32
CA GLY A 122 -7.86 -24.96 -10.40
C GLY A 122 -8.54 -23.77 -9.71
N LEU A 123 -7.81 -22.86 -9.07
CA LEU A 123 -8.36 -21.61 -8.53
C LEU A 123 -8.09 -20.42 -9.46
N LEU A 124 -9.01 -19.45 -9.46
CA LEU A 124 -8.86 -18.20 -10.21
C LEU A 124 -7.86 -17.27 -9.51
N GLU A 125 -7.01 -16.61 -10.30
CA GLU A 125 -6.04 -15.61 -9.82
C GLU A 125 -6.73 -14.30 -9.42
N ALA A 126 -7.72 -13.88 -10.21
CA ALA A 126 -8.50 -12.68 -9.98
C ALA A 126 -9.96 -12.89 -10.39
N LEU A 127 -10.85 -12.10 -9.79
CA LEU A 127 -12.22 -11.93 -10.24
C LEU A 127 -12.37 -10.54 -10.86
N HIS A 128 -13.27 -10.41 -11.82
CA HIS A 128 -13.55 -9.15 -12.49
C HIS A 128 -15.01 -9.08 -12.93
N SER A 129 -15.46 -7.86 -13.24
CA SER A 129 -16.88 -7.59 -13.54
C SER A 129 -17.35 -8.01 -14.93
N ARG A 130 -16.46 -8.44 -15.81
CA ARG A 130 -16.75 -8.73 -17.24
C ARG A 130 -16.29 -10.11 -17.65
#